data_AF-A0A2G5N7Y5-F1
#
_entry.id   AF-A0A2G5N7Y5-F1
#
_cell.length_a   1.000
_cell.length_b   1.000
_cell.length_c   1.000
_cell.angle_alpha   90.00
_cell.angle_beta   90.00
_cell.angle_gamma   90.00
#
_symmetry.space_group_name_H-M   'P 1'
#
loop_
_entity.id
_entity.type
_entity.pdbx_description
1 polymer ?
#
loop_
_entity_poly.entity_id
_entity_poly.type
_entity_poly.pdbx_seq_one_letter_code
_entity_poly.pdbx_strand_id
1 'polypeptide(L)'
;MPTIKLVYTHLGGVAKWEDLPTEHLVFKDEQKAALFKDMKDWSSGFNEFENWTNLNALVSLVSYLETYISAIVSLAIESDVGVLYGASKSIDGIYVLKHGNILKSNIGVHVKNCVKGDWSSRIAAYKSMFGTVPTVLESNISDLEAMRNLRNNIGHAFGRDIEDSRRKGIRRTAPMERLSFERLYKYQRLAKKIAGAIDKHLLHQHIGDFETIYFYHQMVPTLPTHVHPNSRAILFKKALGRFGAQSIGKNFCYGLVMYYESL
;
A
#
# COMPACT_ATOMS: atom_id res chain seq x y z
N MET A 1 5.67 -8.45 30.32
CA MET A 1 7.09 -8.87 30.23
C MET A 1 7.60 -8.49 28.86
N PRO A 2 8.66 -7.69 28.73
CA PRO A 2 9.17 -7.30 27.43
C PRO A 2 9.92 -8.50 26.81
N THR A 3 9.53 -8.85 25.60
CA THR A 3 10.11 -9.93 24.79
C THR A 3 11.53 -9.55 24.41
N ILE A 4 12.52 -10.13 25.09
CA ILE A 4 13.94 -9.90 24.86
C ILE A 4 14.31 -10.47 23.49
N LYS A 5 14.93 -9.65 22.64
CA LYS A 5 15.52 -10.07 21.35
C LYS A 5 16.65 -11.08 21.63
N LEU A 6 16.43 -12.35 21.28
CA LEU A 6 17.48 -13.37 21.26
C LEU A 6 18.35 -13.18 20.02
N VAL A 7 19.31 -12.25 20.11
CA VAL A 7 20.41 -12.13 19.15
C VAL A 7 21.68 -12.52 19.90
N TYR A 8 22.55 -13.28 19.25
CA TYR A 8 23.84 -13.83 19.71
C TYR A 8 24.65 -12.94 20.69
N THR A 9 24.50 -11.61 20.63
CA THR A 9 25.03 -10.65 21.60
C THR A 9 24.68 -10.91 23.07
N HIS A 10 23.60 -11.64 23.38
CA HIS A 10 23.27 -12.03 24.77
C HIS A 10 23.84 -13.39 25.20
N LEU A 11 24.32 -14.20 24.26
CA LEU A 11 24.97 -15.49 24.54
C LEU A 11 26.51 -15.36 24.64
N GLY A 12 27.07 -14.27 24.09
CA GLY A 12 28.51 -14.00 23.97
C GLY A 12 29.31 -13.81 25.26
N GLY A 13 28.71 -14.06 26.44
CA GLY A 13 29.46 -14.18 27.70
C GLY A 13 29.70 -15.63 28.15
N VAL A 14 28.93 -16.60 27.65
CA VAL A 14 28.88 -17.97 28.21
C VAL A 14 28.92 -19.07 27.14
N ALA A 15 28.39 -18.83 25.94
CA ALA A 15 28.33 -19.82 24.87
C ALA A 15 29.46 -19.64 23.84
N LYS A 16 30.03 -20.76 23.38
CA LYS A 16 30.96 -20.81 22.25
C LYS A 16 30.22 -21.16 20.96
N TRP A 17 30.85 -20.90 19.81
CA TRP A 17 30.24 -21.15 18.51
C TRP A 17 30.06 -22.64 18.20
N GLU A 18 30.92 -23.46 18.79
CA GLU A 18 30.98 -24.90 18.61
C GLU A 18 30.07 -25.66 19.59
N ASP A 19 29.49 -24.96 20.57
CA ASP A 19 28.59 -25.56 21.57
C ASP A 19 27.30 -26.07 20.92
N LEU A 20 26.69 -27.08 21.52
CA LEU A 20 25.38 -27.56 21.08
C LEU A 20 24.28 -26.56 21.49
N PRO A 21 23.28 -26.28 20.63
CA PRO A 21 22.20 -25.37 20.98
C PRO A 21 21.41 -25.76 22.22
N THR A 22 21.31 -27.05 22.54
CA THR A 22 20.64 -27.57 23.75
C THR A 22 21.34 -27.20 25.06
N GLU A 23 22.63 -26.83 25.01
CA GLU A 23 23.38 -26.41 26.20
C GLU A 23 22.96 -25.02 26.69
N HIS A 24 22.40 -24.19 25.78
CA HIS A 24 22.11 -22.78 26.05
C HIS A 24 20.67 -22.37 25.76
N LEU A 25 19.92 -23.16 24.97
CA LEU A 25 18.56 -22.85 24.55
C LEU A 25 17.59 -23.97 24.94
N VAL A 26 16.41 -23.59 25.41
CA VAL A 26 15.33 -24.54 25.73
C VAL A 26 14.50 -24.82 24.48
N PHE A 27 14.52 -26.05 24.01
CA PHE A 27 13.66 -26.52 22.92
C PHE A 27 12.45 -27.25 23.49
N LYS A 28 11.25 -26.94 22.98
CA LYS A 28 10.02 -27.70 23.34
C LYS A 28 10.02 -29.12 22.78
N ASP A 29 10.82 -29.35 21.75
CA ASP A 29 10.93 -30.60 21.01
C ASP A 29 12.41 -30.81 20.69
N GLU A 30 13.03 -31.79 21.35
CA GLU A 30 14.46 -32.09 21.22
C GLU A 30 14.84 -32.53 19.81
N GLN A 31 13.89 -33.08 19.03
CA GLN A 31 14.15 -33.44 17.63
C GLN A 31 14.41 -32.20 16.77
N LYS A 32 13.87 -31.03 17.14
CA LYS A 32 14.16 -29.77 16.47
C LYS A 32 15.53 -29.21 16.83
N ALA A 33 16.04 -29.52 18.02
CA ALA A 33 17.39 -29.14 18.41
C ALA A 33 18.43 -29.91 17.59
N ALA A 34 18.16 -31.17 17.27
CA ALA A 34 19.01 -32.01 16.43
C ALA A 34 19.12 -31.55 14.96
N LEU A 35 18.30 -30.58 14.52
CA LEU A 35 18.40 -29.98 13.18
C LEU A 35 19.61 -29.04 13.04
N PHE A 36 20.18 -28.58 14.16
CA PHE A 36 21.28 -27.63 14.19
C PHE A 36 22.54 -28.32 14.68
N LYS A 37 23.65 -28.14 13.96
CA LYS A 37 24.93 -28.78 14.32
C LYS A 37 25.59 -28.14 15.54
N ASP A 38 25.54 -26.81 15.60
CA ASP A 38 26.21 -26.01 16.60
C ASP A 38 25.48 -24.65 16.76
N MET A 39 25.91 -23.84 17.72
CA MET A 39 25.37 -22.50 17.95
C MET A 39 25.52 -21.57 16.74
N LYS A 40 26.55 -21.77 15.91
CA LYS A 40 26.78 -20.98 14.69
C LYS A 40 25.74 -21.30 13.60
N ASP A 41 25.41 -22.56 13.43
CA ASP A 41 24.39 -23.05 12.50
C ASP A 41 23.01 -22.53 12.90
N TRP A 42 22.67 -22.63 14.20
CA TRP A 42 21.45 -22.04 14.75
C TRP A 42 21.39 -20.52 14.52
N SER A 43 22.45 -19.79 14.86
CA SER A 43 22.48 -18.33 14.70
C SER A 43 22.40 -17.93 13.22
N SER A 44 23.02 -18.69 12.33
CA SER A 44 22.93 -18.45 10.89
C SER A 44 21.50 -18.65 10.39
N GLY A 45 20.84 -19.74 10.79
CA GLY A 45 19.44 -20.00 10.47
C GLY A 45 18.49 -18.92 11.00
N PHE A 46 18.71 -18.44 12.22
CA PHE A 46 17.94 -17.33 12.78
C PHE A 46 18.10 -16.03 11.98
N ASN A 47 19.34 -15.69 11.59
CA ASN A 47 19.62 -14.51 10.77
C ASN A 47 19.01 -14.62 9.35
N GLU A 48 19.01 -15.82 8.75
CA GLU A 48 18.29 -16.06 7.49
C GLU A 48 16.78 -15.88 7.64
N PHE A 49 16.20 -16.34 8.74
CA PHE A 49 14.78 -16.17 9.02
C PHE A 49 14.41 -14.69 9.24
N GLU A 50 15.22 -13.93 9.97
CA GLU A 50 15.05 -12.48 10.12
C GLU A 50 15.11 -11.79 8.75
N ASN A 51 16.10 -12.13 7.93
CA ASN A 51 16.23 -11.59 6.58
C ASN A 51 15.01 -11.92 5.71
N TRP A 52 14.54 -13.17 5.72
CA TRP A 52 13.34 -13.59 5.00
C TRP A 52 12.10 -12.81 5.45
N THR A 53 11.95 -12.60 6.76
CA THR A 53 10.86 -11.80 7.33
C THR A 53 10.94 -10.35 6.85
N ASN A 54 12.13 -9.75 6.84
CA ASN A 54 12.33 -8.38 6.38
C ASN A 54 11.99 -8.22 4.89
N LEU A 55 12.43 -9.16 4.06
CA LEU A 55 12.13 -9.18 2.62
C LEU A 55 10.62 -9.30 2.37
N ASN A 56 9.91 -10.19 3.06
CA ASN A 56 8.46 -10.32 2.91
C ASN A 56 7.72 -9.08 3.40
N ALA A 57 8.16 -8.48 4.50
CA ALA A 57 7.61 -7.21 4.97
C ALA A 57 7.79 -6.09 3.93
N LEU A 58 8.91 -6.06 3.21
CA LEU A 58 9.12 -5.13 2.10
C LEU A 58 8.16 -5.40 0.93
N VAL A 59 7.97 -6.66 0.54
CA VAL A 59 7.02 -7.02 -0.53
C VAL A 59 5.62 -6.54 -0.19
N SER A 60 5.16 -6.79 1.05
CA SER A 60 3.88 -6.29 1.53
C SER A 60 3.82 -4.76 1.53
N LEU A 61 4.87 -4.08 2.02
CA LEU A 61 4.94 -2.62 2.04
C LEU A 61 4.81 -2.00 0.65
N VAL A 62 5.57 -2.50 -0.33
CA VAL A 62 5.52 -2.02 -1.72
C VAL A 62 4.16 -2.29 -2.33
N SER A 63 3.60 -3.47 -2.11
CA SER A 63 2.27 -3.83 -2.64
C SER A 63 1.16 -2.96 -2.03
N TYR A 64 1.22 -2.67 -0.74
CA TYR A 64 0.27 -1.76 -0.09
C TYR A 64 0.42 -0.32 -0.58
N LEU A 65 1.65 0.16 -0.79
CA LEU A 65 1.88 1.49 -1.35
C LEU A 65 1.31 1.58 -2.77
N GLU A 66 1.50 0.56 -3.61
CA GLU A 66 0.93 0.51 -4.96
C GLU A 66 -0.60 0.49 -4.95
N THR A 67 -1.21 -0.34 -4.10
CA THR A 67 -2.67 -0.37 -3.93
C THR A 67 -3.22 0.96 -3.44
N TYR A 68 -2.56 1.59 -2.46
CA TYR A 68 -2.93 2.90 -1.97
C TYR A 68 -2.85 3.97 -3.06
N ILE A 69 -1.73 4.06 -3.79
CA ILE A 69 -1.56 5.01 -4.92
C ILE A 69 -2.64 4.76 -5.97
N SER A 70 -2.91 3.50 -6.30
CA SER A 70 -3.97 3.14 -7.25
C SER A 70 -5.34 3.66 -6.81
N ALA A 71 -5.70 3.46 -5.54
CA ALA A 71 -6.98 3.87 -5.00
C ALA A 71 -7.12 5.41 -4.97
N ILE A 72 -6.15 6.11 -4.40
CA ILE A 72 -6.22 7.56 -4.23
C ILE A 72 -6.15 8.31 -5.56
N VAL A 73 -5.37 7.81 -6.53
CA VAL A 73 -5.32 8.39 -7.88
C VAL A 73 -6.63 8.13 -8.63
N SER A 74 -7.22 6.93 -8.52
CA SER A 74 -8.54 6.65 -9.12
C SER A 74 -9.58 7.62 -8.56
N LEU A 75 -9.63 7.74 -7.24
CA LEU A 75 -10.56 8.63 -6.55
C LEU A 75 -10.38 10.09 -6.96
N ALA A 76 -9.14 10.57 -7.07
CA ALA A 76 -8.86 11.92 -7.52
C ALA A 76 -9.33 12.19 -8.96
N ILE A 77 -9.13 11.24 -9.88
CA ILE A 77 -9.57 11.36 -11.28
C ILE A 77 -11.09 11.26 -11.37
N GLU A 78 -11.72 10.37 -10.61
CA GLU A 78 -13.17 10.20 -10.59
C GLU A 78 -13.87 11.44 -10.01
N SER A 79 -13.29 12.06 -8.98
CA SER A 79 -13.76 13.31 -8.38
C SER A 79 -13.57 14.52 -9.31
N ASP A 80 -12.41 14.61 -9.96
CA ASP A 80 -12.04 15.72 -10.85
C ASP A 80 -11.65 15.18 -12.23
N VAL A 81 -12.65 14.81 -13.03
CA VAL A 81 -12.44 14.22 -14.38
C VAL A 81 -11.72 15.19 -15.32
N GLY A 82 -11.82 16.51 -15.05
CA GLY A 82 -11.18 17.56 -15.83
C GLY A 82 -9.65 17.45 -15.90
N VAL A 83 -9.01 16.80 -14.92
CA VAL A 83 -7.55 16.56 -14.92
C VAL A 83 -7.07 15.81 -16.15
N LEU A 84 -7.89 14.92 -16.72
CA LEU A 84 -7.53 14.16 -17.92
C LEU A 84 -7.43 15.02 -19.18
N TYR A 85 -8.00 16.22 -19.15
CA TYR A 85 -8.04 17.17 -20.28
C TYR A 85 -7.25 18.46 -19.98
N GLY A 86 -6.48 18.49 -18.89
CA GLY A 86 -5.76 19.70 -18.46
C GLY A 86 -6.68 20.82 -17.96
N ALA A 87 -7.94 20.52 -17.67
CA ALA A 87 -8.96 21.47 -17.22
C ALA A 87 -9.47 21.06 -15.82
N SER A 88 -8.56 20.92 -14.86
CA SER A 88 -8.89 20.54 -13.47
C SER A 88 -10.01 21.42 -12.89
N LYS A 89 -10.93 20.79 -12.16
CA LYS A 89 -12.12 21.36 -11.52
C LYS A 89 -13.18 21.94 -12.46
N SER A 90 -12.98 21.83 -13.78
CA SER A 90 -13.98 22.29 -14.75
C SER A 90 -15.09 21.26 -15.00
N ILE A 91 -14.79 19.97 -14.77
CA ILE A 91 -15.73 18.87 -14.96
C ILE A 91 -15.92 18.16 -13.62
N ASP A 92 -17.13 18.28 -13.09
CA ASP A 92 -17.54 17.65 -11.84
C ASP A 92 -17.75 16.15 -12.03
N GLY A 93 -17.01 15.34 -11.25
CA GLY A 93 -17.11 13.90 -11.26
C GLY A 93 -18.52 13.37 -10.98
N ILE A 94 -19.28 14.01 -10.09
CA ILE A 94 -20.63 13.55 -9.74
C ILE A 94 -21.60 13.80 -10.89
N TYR A 95 -21.43 14.91 -11.62
CA TYR A 95 -22.23 15.18 -12.81
C TYR A 95 -22.01 14.09 -13.87
N VAL A 96 -20.75 13.72 -14.11
CA VAL A 96 -20.38 12.64 -15.04
C VAL A 96 -20.88 11.27 -14.54
N LEU A 97 -20.86 11.01 -13.23
CA LEU A 97 -21.38 9.80 -12.63
C LEU A 97 -22.91 9.68 -12.81
N LYS A 98 -23.66 10.77 -12.62
CA LYS A 98 -25.13 10.77 -12.68
C LYS A 98 -25.67 10.64 -14.11
N HIS A 99 -25.08 11.38 -15.05
CA HIS A 99 -25.61 11.51 -16.42
C HIS A 99 -24.80 10.77 -17.47
N GLY A 100 -23.53 10.52 -17.19
CA GLY A 100 -22.59 9.89 -18.10
C GLY A 100 -22.28 8.44 -17.72
N ASN A 101 -21.16 7.95 -18.25
CA ASN A 101 -20.62 6.66 -17.87
C ASN A 101 -19.15 6.84 -17.53
N ILE A 102 -18.87 7.10 -16.25
CA ILE A 102 -17.50 7.28 -15.73
C ILE A 102 -16.61 6.06 -16.00
N LEU A 103 -17.21 4.88 -16.27
CA LEU A 103 -16.51 3.66 -16.64
C LEU A 103 -16.03 3.65 -18.10
N LYS A 104 -16.53 4.57 -18.94
CA LYS A 104 -16.05 4.75 -20.33
C LYS A 104 -14.81 5.62 -20.43
N SER A 105 -14.56 6.48 -19.44
CA SER A 105 -13.26 7.13 -19.31
C SER A 105 -12.23 6.06 -18.96
N ASN A 106 -11.16 5.92 -19.75
CA ASN A 106 -10.08 4.94 -19.56
C ASN A 106 -9.24 5.20 -18.29
N ILE A 107 -9.87 5.56 -17.16
CA ILE A 107 -9.25 5.91 -15.86
C ILE A 107 -8.28 4.81 -15.44
N GLY A 108 -8.67 3.53 -15.62
CA GLY A 108 -7.82 2.40 -15.29
C GLY A 108 -6.46 2.39 -16.00
N VAL A 109 -6.35 2.93 -17.23
CA VAL A 109 -5.07 3.07 -17.93
C VAL A 109 -4.19 4.13 -17.27
N HIS A 110 -4.78 5.28 -16.93
CA HIS A 110 -4.08 6.37 -16.25
C HIS A 110 -3.59 5.96 -14.86
N VAL A 111 -4.46 5.32 -14.07
CA VAL A 111 -4.12 4.78 -12.75
C VAL A 111 -3.01 3.74 -12.86
N LYS A 112 -3.09 2.82 -13.83
CA LYS A 112 -2.06 1.81 -14.07
C LYS A 112 -0.68 2.42 -14.35
N ASN A 113 -0.62 3.53 -15.07
CA ASN A 113 0.64 4.22 -15.37
C ASN A 113 1.28 4.84 -14.11
N CYS A 114 0.51 5.14 -13.07
CA CYS A 114 1.04 5.61 -11.78
C CYS A 114 1.61 4.49 -10.89
N VAL A 115 1.31 3.22 -11.18
CA VAL A 115 1.71 2.08 -10.33
C VAL A 115 2.51 1.00 -11.06
N LYS A 116 2.70 1.12 -12.37
CA LYS A 116 3.51 0.19 -13.17
C LYS A 116 4.70 0.90 -13.82
N GLY A 117 5.72 0.12 -14.15
CA GLY A 117 6.99 0.64 -14.67
C GLY A 117 7.92 1.14 -13.57
N ASP A 118 8.98 1.83 -13.99
CA ASP A 118 9.90 2.55 -13.11
C ASP A 118 9.25 3.80 -12.50
N TRP A 119 9.79 4.25 -11.38
CA TRP A 119 9.32 5.38 -10.60
C TRP A 119 9.42 6.69 -11.35
N SER A 120 10.39 6.86 -12.25
CA SER A 120 10.48 8.03 -13.11
C SER A 120 9.25 8.15 -14.01
N SER A 121 8.83 7.05 -14.62
CA SER A 121 7.64 6.95 -15.47
C SER A 121 6.36 7.14 -14.65
N ARG A 122 6.28 6.55 -13.45
CA ARG A 122 5.14 6.73 -12.53
C ARG A 122 4.98 8.19 -12.12
N ILE A 123 6.09 8.86 -11.77
CA ILE A 123 6.10 10.29 -11.41
C ILE A 123 5.71 11.16 -12.61
N ALA A 124 6.22 10.86 -13.80
CA ALA A 124 5.84 11.58 -15.02
C ALA A 124 4.34 11.44 -15.31
N ALA A 125 3.79 10.23 -15.19
CA ALA A 125 2.35 9.98 -15.35
C ALA A 125 1.52 10.77 -14.33
N TYR A 126 1.89 10.70 -13.05
CA TYR A 126 1.26 11.47 -11.98
C TYR A 126 1.27 12.98 -12.27
N LYS A 127 2.44 13.52 -12.63
CA LYS A 127 2.63 14.94 -12.92
C LYS A 127 1.86 15.40 -14.14
N SER A 128 1.73 14.54 -15.16
CA SER A 128 0.97 14.86 -16.38
C SER A 128 -0.52 15.12 -16.10
N MET A 129 -1.08 14.45 -15.09
CA MET A 129 -2.50 14.60 -14.72
C MET A 129 -2.72 15.75 -13.72
N PHE A 130 -1.90 15.82 -12.68
CA PHE A 130 -2.12 16.74 -11.56
C PHE A 130 -1.25 18.01 -11.62
N GLY A 131 -0.45 18.17 -12.68
CA GLY A 131 0.44 19.31 -12.93
C GLY A 131 1.70 19.34 -12.05
N THR A 132 1.59 18.93 -10.80
CA THR A 132 2.71 18.85 -9.85
C THR A 132 2.82 17.46 -9.21
N VAL A 133 3.94 17.20 -8.55
CA VAL A 133 4.17 15.96 -7.82
C VAL A 133 4.77 16.30 -6.44
N PRO A 134 4.41 15.57 -5.38
CA PRO A 134 5.05 15.73 -4.08
C PRO A 134 6.58 15.60 -4.16
N THR A 135 7.29 16.58 -3.60
CA THR A 135 8.78 16.64 -3.62
C THR A 135 9.44 15.41 -2.99
N VAL A 136 8.76 14.75 -2.05
CA VAL A 136 9.22 13.50 -1.42
C VAL A 136 9.36 12.37 -2.46
N LEU A 137 8.51 12.32 -3.49
CA LEU A 137 8.63 11.34 -4.57
C LEU A 137 9.85 11.63 -5.44
N GLU A 138 10.01 12.88 -5.91
CA GLU A 138 11.13 13.27 -6.77
C GLU A 138 12.49 13.13 -6.07
N SER A 139 12.57 13.50 -4.79
CA SER A 139 13.82 13.44 -4.01
C SER A 139 14.24 12.02 -3.60
N ASN A 140 13.36 11.02 -3.70
CA ASN A 140 13.64 9.65 -3.23
C ASN A 140 13.51 8.58 -4.32
N ILE A 141 13.59 8.96 -5.62
CA ILE A 141 13.48 8.03 -6.76
C ILE A 141 14.44 6.85 -6.61
N SER A 142 15.69 7.09 -6.19
CA SER A 142 16.67 6.01 -6.04
C SER A 142 16.27 4.98 -4.98
N ASP A 143 15.74 5.42 -3.83
CA ASP A 143 15.28 4.49 -2.78
C ASP A 143 14.03 3.73 -3.26
N LEU A 144 13.13 4.40 -3.97
CA LEU A 144 11.92 3.82 -4.52
C LEU A 144 12.20 2.77 -5.61
N GLU A 145 13.17 3.03 -6.48
CA GLU A 145 13.69 2.05 -7.44
C GLU A 145 14.34 0.86 -6.75
N ALA A 146 15.13 1.09 -5.70
CA ALA A 146 15.72 0.01 -4.92
C ALA A 146 14.63 -0.87 -4.27
N MET A 147 13.57 -0.27 -3.71
CA MET A 147 12.41 -1.02 -3.18
C MET A 147 11.71 -1.84 -4.26
N ARG A 148 11.47 -1.25 -5.44
CA ARG A 148 10.83 -1.90 -6.60
C ARG A 148 11.63 -3.10 -7.09
N ASN A 149 12.93 -2.92 -7.29
CA ASN A 149 13.83 -3.97 -7.78
C ASN A 149 13.92 -5.11 -6.76
N LEU A 150 14.09 -4.80 -5.47
CA LEU A 150 14.15 -5.81 -4.42
C LEU A 150 12.84 -6.62 -4.33
N ARG A 151 11.68 -5.95 -4.39
CA ARG A 151 10.37 -6.62 -4.45
C ARG A 151 10.25 -7.55 -5.66
N ASN A 152 10.71 -7.13 -6.84
CA ASN A 152 10.66 -7.96 -8.04
C ASN A 152 11.60 -9.17 -7.95
N ASN A 153 12.81 -8.99 -7.43
CA ASN A 153 13.75 -10.09 -7.19
C ASN A 153 13.15 -11.12 -6.21
N ILE A 154 12.49 -10.65 -5.15
CA ILE A 154 11.79 -11.53 -4.20
C ILE A 154 10.63 -12.26 -4.90
N GLY A 155 9.80 -11.54 -5.66
CA GLY A 155 8.62 -12.10 -6.32
C GLY A 155 8.93 -13.14 -7.39
N HIS A 156 10.05 -13.03 -8.09
CA HIS A 156 10.41 -13.96 -9.18
C HIS A 156 11.17 -15.21 -8.72
N ALA A 157 11.84 -15.18 -7.57
CA ALA A 157 12.68 -16.31 -7.13
C ALA A 157 12.83 -16.47 -5.62
N PHE A 158 11.85 -15.98 -4.84
CA PHE A 158 11.95 -15.92 -3.38
C PHE A 158 13.23 -15.23 -2.88
N GLY A 159 13.76 -14.29 -3.67
CA GLY A 159 14.95 -13.52 -3.38
C GLY A 159 16.27 -14.20 -3.79
N ARG A 160 16.22 -15.28 -4.57
CA ARG A 160 17.39 -16.00 -5.10
C ARG A 160 17.67 -15.60 -6.55
N ASP A 161 18.90 -15.73 -7.01
CA ASP A 161 19.23 -15.49 -8.41
C ASP A 161 18.63 -16.58 -9.32
N ILE A 162 17.83 -16.15 -10.30
CA ILE A 162 17.11 -17.02 -11.26
C ILE A 162 18.06 -17.69 -12.25
N GLU A 163 19.04 -16.94 -12.73
CA GLU A 163 19.98 -17.40 -13.77
C GLU A 163 20.92 -18.45 -13.17
N ASP A 164 21.41 -18.22 -11.95
CA ASP A 164 22.23 -19.20 -11.23
C ASP A 164 21.43 -20.44 -10.82
N SER A 165 20.14 -20.28 -10.45
CA SER A 165 19.26 -21.42 -10.12
C SER A 165 18.91 -22.30 -11.32
N ARG A 166 19.10 -21.81 -12.55
CA ARG A 166 18.81 -22.53 -13.81
C ARG A 166 20.02 -23.29 -14.37
N ARG A 167 21.23 -23.11 -13.82
CA ARG A 167 22.44 -23.80 -14.29
C ARG A 167 22.34 -25.30 -14.03
N LYS A 168 22.15 -26.08 -15.11
CA LYS A 168 22.13 -27.55 -15.07
C LYS A 168 23.51 -28.08 -14.65
N GLY A 169 23.55 -29.01 -13.70
CA GLY A 169 24.78 -29.70 -13.26
C GLY A 169 25.43 -29.17 -11.98
N ILE A 170 24.93 -28.06 -11.39
CA ILE A 170 25.44 -27.52 -10.12
C ILE A 170 24.28 -27.43 -9.12
N ARG A 171 24.27 -28.25 -8.06
CA ARG A 171 23.38 -28.05 -6.90
C ARG A 171 23.95 -26.96 -5.99
N ARG A 172 23.89 -25.69 -6.42
CA ARG A 172 24.17 -24.55 -5.54
C ARG A 172 22.91 -23.68 -5.46
N THR A 173 22.41 -23.51 -4.24
CA THR A 173 21.38 -22.50 -3.96
C THR A 173 22.04 -21.13 -3.99
N ALA A 174 21.60 -20.26 -4.90
CA ALA A 174 22.04 -18.87 -4.90
C ALA A 174 21.72 -18.19 -3.55
N PRO A 175 22.59 -17.29 -3.06
CA PRO A 175 22.35 -16.58 -1.82
C PRO A 175 21.08 -15.73 -1.96
N MET A 176 20.34 -15.60 -0.85
CA MET A 176 19.21 -14.69 -0.80
C MET A 176 19.70 -13.24 -0.75
N GLU A 177 18.96 -12.36 -1.41
CA GLU A 177 19.03 -10.92 -1.22
C GLU A 177 19.00 -10.56 0.27
N ARG A 178 19.71 -9.50 0.67
CA ARG A 178 19.81 -9.10 2.08
C ARG A 178 19.11 -7.78 2.35
N LEU A 179 18.29 -7.75 3.39
CA LEU A 179 17.64 -6.56 3.90
C LEU A 179 17.72 -6.52 5.43
N SER A 180 18.49 -5.55 5.95
CA SER A 180 18.52 -5.29 7.39
C SER A 180 17.22 -4.64 7.86
N PHE A 181 16.95 -4.78 9.15
CA PHE A 181 15.80 -4.15 9.78
C PHE A 181 15.83 -2.62 9.68
N GLU A 182 16.99 -2.00 9.84
CA GLU A 182 17.17 -0.54 9.76
C GLU A 182 16.83 0.00 8.37
N ARG A 183 17.24 -0.73 7.33
CA ARG A 183 16.93 -0.38 5.95
C ARG A 183 15.45 -0.60 5.64
N LEU A 184 14.84 -1.68 6.12
CA LEU A 184 13.39 -1.89 6.04
C LEU A 184 12.62 -0.76 6.74
N TYR A 185 13.05 -0.38 7.94
CA TYR A 185 12.43 0.70 8.71
C TYR A 185 12.55 2.06 7.99
N LYS A 186 13.69 2.34 7.36
CA LYS A 186 13.86 3.51 6.47
C LYS A 186 12.79 3.51 5.37
N TYR A 187 12.59 2.39 4.69
CA TYR A 187 11.58 2.26 3.64
C TYR A 187 10.15 2.42 4.15
N GLN A 188 9.81 1.85 5.32
CA GLN A 188 8.49 2.05 5.94
C GLN A 188 8.22 3.52 6.24
N ARG A 189 9.21 4.24 6.78
CA ARG A 189 9.10 5.69 7.02
C ARG A 189 8.94 6.48 5.72
N LEU A 190 9.67 6.10 4.68
CA LEU A 190 9.55 6.73 3.37
C LEU A 190 8.15 6.54 2.78
N ALA A 191 7.63 5.30 2.77
CA ALA A 191 6.28 5.00 2.30
C ALA A 191 5.21 5.81 3.06
N LYS A 192 5.33 5.91 4.39
CA LYS A 192 4.43 6.75 5.21
C LYS A 192 4.49 8.23 4.82
N LYS A 193 5.70 8.77 4.59
CA LYS A 193 5.88 10.17 4.16
C LYS A 193 5.26 10.41 2.78
N ILE A 194 5.42 9.45 1.85
CA ILE A 194 4.84 9.52 0.51
C ILE A 194 3.32 9.53 0.59
N ALA A 195 2.71 8.60 1.31
CA ALA A 195 1.26 8.56 1.50
C ALA A 195 0.73 9.90 2.04
N GLY A 196 1.31 10.40 3.14
CA GLY A 196 0.88 11.68 3.70
C GLY A 196 1.11 12.88 2.77
N ALA A 197 2.09 12.83 1.86
CA ALA A 197 2.33 13.89 0.90
C ALA A 197 1.36 13.82 -0.30
N ILE A 198 1.00 12.60 -0.73
CA ILE A 198 -0.04 12.37 -1.74
C ILE A 198 -1.40 12.80 -1.20
N ASP A 199 -1.75 12.43 0.03
CA ASP A 199 -2.99 12.88 0.68
C ASP A 199 -3.05 14.41 0.73
N LYS A 200 -1.96 15.07 1.16
CA LYS A 200 -1.91 16.55 1.17
C LYS A 200 -2.14 17.17 -0.20
N HIS A 201 -1.67 16.53 -1.26
CA HIS A 201 -1.84 17.02 -2.62
C HIS A 201 -3.25 16.71 -3.14
N LEU A 202 -3.60 15.42 -3.28
CA LEU A 202 -4.84 15.00 -3.94
C LEU A 202 -6.08 15.25 -3.08
N LEU A 203 -6.03 14.97 -1.77
CA LEU A 203 -7.20 15.13 -0.91
C LEU A 203 -7.63 16.60 -0.81
N HIS A 204 -6.67 17.53 -0.80
CA HIS A 204 -6.99 18.94 -0.64
C HIS A 204 -7.30 19.64 -1.96
N GLN A 205 -6.76 19.13 -3.08
CA GLN A 205 -6.82 19.83 -4.36
C GLN A 205 -7.76 19.19 -5.37
N HIS A 206 -8.03 17.89 -5.30
CA HIS A 206 -8.79 17.17 -6.33
C HIS A 206 -9.94 16.33 -5.80
N ILE A 207 -9.87 15.89 -4.54
CA ILE A 207 -10.89 15.03 -3.94
C ILE A 207 -11.82 15.89 -3.07
N GLY A 208 -13.09 15.98 -3.46
CA GLY A 208 -14.16 16.53 -2.61
C GLY A 208 -14.84 15.43 -1.79
N ASP A 209 -16.11 15.60 -1.45
CA ASP A 209 -16.95 14.56 -0.83
C ASP A 209 -17.44 13.50 -1.83
N PHE A 210 -16.61 13.15 -2.83
CA PHE A 210 -17.00 12.31 -3.95
C PHE A 210 -17.44 10.92 -3.49
N GLU A 211 -16.68 10.25 -2.60
CA GLU A 211 -17.02 8.90 -2.12
C GLU A 211 -18.39 8.86 -1.42
N THR A 212 -18.67 9.89 -0.62
CA THR A 212 -19.94 10.01 0.11
C THR A 212 -21.11 10.14 -0.86
N ILE A 213 -20.97 10.98 -1.89
CA ILE A 213 -22.03 11.19 -2.89
C ILE A 213 -22.11 10.00 -3.85
N TYR A 214 -21.01 9.35 -4.19
CA TYR A 214 -20.99 8.10 -4.95
C TYR A 214 -21.77 7.01 -4.22
N PHE A 215 -21.60 6.88 -2.90
CA PHE A 215 -22.40 5.97 -2.09
C PHE A 215 -23.89 6.34 -2.13
N TYR A 216 -24.24 7.63 -2.08
CA TYR A 216 -25.63 8.06 -2.28
C TYR A 216 -26.15 7.67 -3.67
N HIS A 217 -25.38 7.91 -4.74
CA HIS A 217 -25.72 7.54 -6.12
C HIS A 217 -26.05 6.05 -6.23
N GLN A 218 -25.25 5.17 -5.61
CA GLN A 218 -25.52 3.73 -5.56
C GLN A 218 -26.82 3.38 -4.83
N MET A 219 -27.22 4.18 -3.84
CA MET A 219 -28.48 3.99 -3.11
C MET A 219 -29.69 4.51 -3.88
N VAL A 220 -29.56 5.52 -4.76
CA VAL A 220 -30.68 6.16 -5.47
C VAL A 220 -31.67 5.17 -6.09
N PRO A 221 -31.27 4.10 -6.79
CA PRO A 221 -32.20 3.13 -7.37
C PRO A 221 -33.09 2.40 -6.34
N THR A 222 -32.66 2.35 -5.07
CA THR A 222 -33.39 1.69 -3.97
C THR A 222 -34.20 2.66 -3.13
N LEU A 223 -34.04 3.97 -3.34
CA LEU A 223 -34.70 4.98 -2.54
C LEU A 223 -36.07 5.32 -3.11
N PRO A 224 -37.07 5.59 -2.24
CA PRO A 224 -38.36 6.07 -2.70
C PRO A 224 -38.20 7.43 -3.38
N THR A 225 -38.58 7.53 -4.65
CA THR A 225 -38.45 8.75 -5.47
C THR A 225 -39.55 9.76 -5.20
N HIS A 226 -40.70 9.30 -4.69
CA HIS A 226 -41.86 10.15 -4.37
C HIS A 226 -41.75 10.92 -3.05
N VAL A 227 -40.72 10.65 -2.24
CA VAL A 227 -40.57 11.31 -0.93
C VAL A 227 -39.66 12.52 -1.00
N HIS A 228 -39.96 13.49 -0.13
CA HIS A 228 -39.19 14.73 0.00
C HIS A 228 -37.69 14.42 0.23
N PRO A 229 -36.75 15.20 -0.36
CA PRO A 229 -35.30 15.00 -0.22
C PRO A 229 -34.81 14.88 1.23
N ASN A 230 -35.48 15.55 2.18
CA ASN A 230 -35.19 15.44 3.61
C ASN A 230 -35.38 14.01 4.16
N SER A 231 -36.40 13.29 3.69
CA SER A 231 -36.64 11.89 4.07
C SER A 231 -35.55 10.97 3.51
N ARG A 232 -35.09 11.23 2.28
CA ARG A 232 -33.96 10.52 1.66
C ARG A 232 -32.65 10.80 2.40
N ALA A 233 -32.43 12.04 2.84
CA ALA A 233 -31.26 12.40 3.66
C ALA A 233 -31.20 11.67 5.00
N ILE A 234 -32.35 11.35 5.62
CA ILE A 234 -32.41 10.54 6.86
C ILE A 234 -31.98 9.10 6.59
N LEU A 235 -32.49 8.50 5.50
CA LEU A 235 -32.12 7.14 5.09
C LEU A 235 -30.63 7.07 4.73
N PHE A 236 -30.14 8.06 3.99
CA PHE A 236 -28.73 8.19 3.63
C PHE A 236 -27.83 8.32 4.87
N LYS A 237 -28.18 9.19 5.81
CA LYS A 237 -27.48 9.29 7.11
C LYS A 237 -27.44 7.97 7.86
N LYS A 238 -28.56 7.25 7.91
CA LYS A 238 -28.65 5.94 8.59
C LYS A 238 -27.77 4.89 7.91
N ALA A 239 -27.70 4.90 6.58
CA ALA A 239 -26.83 4.01 5.82
C ALA A 239 -25.35 4.32 6.07
N LEU A 240 -24.95 5.59 5.99
CA LEU A 240 -23.58 6.04 6.30
C LEU A 240 -23.15 5.64 7.72
N GLY A 241 -24.05 5.78 8.71
CA GLY A 241 -23.77 5.39 10.09
C GLY A 241 -23.50 3.89 10.30
N ARG A 242 -23.94 3.02 9.38
CA ARG A 242 -23.63 1.57 9.41
C ARG A 242 -22.26 1.24 8.82
N PHE A 243 -21.74 2.09 7.93
CA PHE A 243 -20.44 1.92 7.28
C PHE A 243 -19.25 2.44 8.11
N GLY A 244 -19.50 3.05 9.29
CA GLY A 244 -18.47 3.24 10.31
C GLY A 244 -17.78 4.61 10.34
N ALA A 245 -18.34 5.65 9.71
CA ALA A 245 -17.82 7.01 9.84
C ALA A 245 -18.32 7.71 11.13
N GLN A 246 -17.57 8.74 11.55
CA GLN A 246 -17.97 9.76 12.53
C GLN A 246 -19.47 10.12 12.40
N SER A 247 -20.12 10.52 13.51
CA SER A 247 -21.53 10.93 13.47
C SER A 247 -21.75 12.11 12.52
N ILE A 248 -22.23 11.82 11.30
CA ILE A 248 -22.47 12.84 10.27
C ILE A 248 -23.77 13.61 10.60
N GLY A 249 -23.68 14.93 10.54
CA GLY A 249 -24.81 15.83 10.79
C GLY A 249 -25.93 15.66 9.76
N LYS A 250 -27.19 15.79 10.18
CA LYS A 250 -28.35 15.70 9.26
C LYS A 250 -28.26 16.74 8.14
N ASN A 251 -27.83 17.96 8.46
CA ASN A 251 -27.74 19.07 7.52
C ASN A 251 -26.70 18.80 6.42
N PHE A 252 -25.60 18.13 6.76
CA PHE A 252 -24.58 17.74 5.79
C PHE A 252 -25.15 16.73 4.78
N CYS A 253 -25.75 15.64 5.26
CA CYS A 253 -26.41 14.66 4.38
C CYS A 253 -27.50 15.29 3.50
N TYR A 254 -28.28 16.23 4.06
CA TYR A 254 -29.29 16.95 3.31
C TYR A 254 -28.68 17.84 2.22
N GLY A 255 -27.59 18.55 2.52
CA GLY A 255 -26.86 19.35 1.53
C GLY A 255 -26.34 18.50 0.36
N LEU A 256 -25.74 17.35 0.65
CA LEU A 256 -25.24 16.43 -0.38
C LEU A 256 -26.36 15.87 -1.26
N VAL A 257 -27.48 15.48 -0.65
CA VAL A 257 -28.67 15.04 -1.38
C VAL A 257 -29.19 16.16 -2.28
N MET A 258 -29.38 17.37 -1.74
CA MET A 258 -29.89 18.50 -2.52
C MET A 258 -28.98 18.85 -3.70
N TYR A 259 -27.66 18.88 -3.47
CA TYR A 259 -26.68 19.07 -4.53
C TYR A 259 -26.82 17.98 -5.60
N TYR A 260 -26.81 16.70 -5.24
CA TYR A 260 -26.91 15.59 -6.19
C TYR A 260 -28.21 15.65 -7.02
N GLU A 261 -29.34 15.98 -6.38
CA GLU A 261 -30.64 16.06 -7.07
C GLU A 261 -30.69 17.25 -8.05
N SER A 262 -29.93 18.32 -7.79
CA SER A 262 -29.90 19.52 -8.64
C SER A 262 -29.06 19.40 -9.92
N LEU A 263 -28.20 18.38 -10.00
CA LEU A 263 -27.38 18.08 -11.18
C LEU A 263 -28.21 17.51 -12.33
#